data_AF-A0A939YH71-F1
#
_entry.id   AF-A0A939YH71-F1
#
_cell.length_a   1.000
_cell.length_b   1.000
_cell.length_c   1.000
_cell.angle_alpha   90.00
_cell.angle_beta   90.00
_cell.angle_gamma   90.00
#
_symmetry.space_group_name_H-M   'P 1'
#
loop_
_entity.id
_entity.type
_entity.pdbx_description
1 polymer ?
#
loop_
_entity_poly.entity_id
_entity_poly.type
_entity_poly.pdbx_seq_one_letter_code
_entity_poly.pdbx_strand_id
1 'polypeptide(L)'
;MKKSKKKIPAFWKVYIFTVTAIVLLSGVFFIFLHGYLRGYEETASAERAAQSAEAAAREKEREENEAKRIFEERDSAEREAAGLLSRRAAVLDAVKTASDAGYGIAELSLGVTAAQTAERFAAELATKGASAFSDIINCPVGKYELKENVYKYLDSLEGGYVLSRTGDLTFSLTRGDVTGTLTLTEQRDEKGHRIYSAGSVELSIPLSTYKLQAPENAAVTANGIKVDDKPRLTPVTVPSFVPKSFNVPAAAEYELGGFIYRPALSAKVDGADCGVIRYPDETVFLTPSSGTYEEELHDTLFRLCGKYSDFVAGVFSFSTLKQYLWSGTKLYETLSTFDNRWYYNYDHIGNGNEKITDFVVYSEDLVSFHIEYTQYLYAADNSVRFRISIKIDVFAGRDASNGKWYLINVETQA
;
A
#
# COMPACT_ATOMS: atom_id res chain seq x y z
N MET A 1 75.93 -28.30 -50.56
CA MET A 1 74.62 -29.01 -50.64
C MET A 1 73.64 -28.20 -51.48
N LYS A 2 73.34 -28.63 -52.71
CA LYS A 2 72.30 -28.00 -53.56
C LYS A 2 70.92 -28.34 -52.98
N LYS A 3 70.25 -27.37 -52.35
CA LYS A 3 68.86 -27.51 -51.89
C LYS A 3 67.96 -27.70 -53.12
N SER A 4 67.54 -28.94 -53.40
CA SER A 4 66.57 -29.22 -54.45
C SER A 4 65.25 -28.55 -54.07
N LYS A 5 64.76 -27.61 -54.90
CA LYS A 5 63.45 -27.00 -54.74
C LYS A 5 62.39 -28.10 -54.87
N LYS A 6 61.83 -28.56 -53.75
CA LYS A 6 60.71 -29.50 -53.74
C LYS A 6 59.53 -28.83 -54.46
N LYS A 7 59.13 -29.38 -55.61
CA LYS A 7 57.93 -28.93 -56.32
C LYS A 7 56.72 -29.35 -55.48
N ILE A 8 55.93 -28.37 -55.06
CA ILE A 8 54.67 -28.63 -54.34
C ILE A 8 53.74 -29.40 -55.29
N PRO A 9 53.20 -30.57 -54.88
CA PRO A 9 52.25 -31.33 -55.68
C PRO A 9 51.04 -30.48 -56.10
N ALA A 10 50.52 -30.71 -57.31
CA ALA A 10 49.40 -29.94 -57.85
C ALA A 10 48.17 -29.91 -56.91
N PHE A 11 47.91 -31.01 -56.21
CA PHE A 11 46.86 -31.13 -55.20
C PHE A 11 46.93 -30.03 -54.13
N TRP A 12 48.11 -29.77 -53.56
CA TRP A 12 48.30 -28.76 -52.52
C TRP A 12 48.06 -27.34 -53.01
N LYS A 13 48.33 -27.05 -54.29
CA LYS A 13 48.03 -25.73 -54.87
C LYS A 13 46.53 -25.51 -54.99
N VAL A 14 45.78 -26.52 -55.44
CA VAL A 14 44.31 -26.46 -55.54
C VAL A 14 43.68 -26.36 -54.15
N TYR A 15 44.17 -27.13 -53.18
CA TYR A 15 43.70 -27.09 -51.81
C TYR A 15 43.89 -25.70 -51.17
N ILE A 16 45.12 -25.16 -51.23
CA ILE A 16 45.42 -23.84 -50.67
C ILE A 16 44.56 -22.76 -51.32
N PHE A 17 44.41 -22.80 -52.64
CA PHE A 17 43.57 -21.84 -53.35
C PHE A 17 42.10 -21.91 -52.90
N THR A 18 41.55 -23.12 -52.79
CA THR A 18 40.14 -23.33 -52.40
C THR A 18 39.88 -22.87 -50.97
N VAL A 19 40.74 -23.24 -50.02
CA VAL A 19 40.62 -22.80 -48.63
C VAL A 19 40.74 -21.28 -48.52
N THR A 20 41.70 -20.68 -49.25
CA THR A 20 41.88 -19.22 -49.26
C THR A 20 40.64 -18.50 -49.80
N ALA A 21 40.03 -19.02 -50.87
CA ALA A 21 38.80 -18.48 -51.43
C ALA A 21 37.62 -18.56 -50.45
N ILE A 22 37.45 -19.68 -49.74
CA ILE A 22 36.39 -19.85 -48.73
C ILE A 22 36.58 -18.88 -47.56
N VAL A 23 37.82 -18.71 -47.07
CA VAL A 23 38.11 -17.78 -45.97
C VAL A 23 37.81 -16.34 -46.39
N LEU A 24 38.19 -15.94 -47.61
CA LEU A 24 37.89 -14.60 -48.14
C LEU A 24 36.38 -14.37 -48.28
N LEU A 25 35.64 -15.33 -48.86
CA LEU A 25 34.19 -15.24 -49.01
C LEU A 25 33.48 -15.18 -47.65
N SER A 26 33.93 -15.97 -46.68
CA SER A 26 33.40 -15.94 -45.31
C SER A 26 33.66 -14.58 -44.66
N GLY A 27 34.87 -14.03 -44.82
CA GLY A 27 35.21 -12.69 -44.32
C GLY A 27 34.31 -11.59 -44.90
N VAL A 28 34.06 -11.61 -46.22
CA VAL A 28 33.15 -10.65 -46.87
C VAL A 28 31.71 -10.81 -46.35
N PHE A 29 31.25 -12.05 -46.17
CA PHE A 29 29.91 -12.32 -45.62
C PHE A 29 29.75 -11.78 -44.20
N PHE A 30 30.72 -11.99 -43.31
CA PHE A 30 30.66 -11.47 -41.94
C PHE A 30 30.67 -9.93 -41.89
N ILE A 31 31.44 -9.27 -42.77
CA ILE A 31 31.43 -7.80 -42.88
C ILE A 31 30.04 -7.31 -43.30
N PHE A 32 29.43 -7.94 -44.29
CA PHE A 32 28.08 -7.60 -44.74
C PHE A 32 27.02 -7.84 -43.66
N LEU A 33 27.07 -9.00 -42.99
CA LEU A 33 26.14 -9.36 -41.92
C LEU A 33 26.24 -8.38 -40.74
N HIS A 34 27.46 -8.02 -40.34
CA HIS A 34 27.68 -7.04 -39.28
C HIS A 34 27.14 -5.65 -39.66
N GLY A 35 27.29 -5.22 -40.92
CA GLY A 35 26.69 -3.98 -41.41
C GLY A 35 25.16 -4.02 -41.38
N TYR A 36 24.56 -5.13 -41.78
CA TYR A 36 23.11 -5.32 -41.78
C TYR A 36 22.53 -5.31 -40.36
N LEU A 37 23.14 -6.04 -39.41
CA LEU A 37 22.70 -6.08 -38.02
C LEU A 37 22.78 -4.70 -37.35
N ARG A 38 23.86 -3.96 -37.62
CA ARG A 38 24.01 -2.60 -37.10
C ARG A 38 22.91 -1.65 -37.60
N GLY A 39 22.56 -1.72 -38.88
CA GLY A 39 21.45 -0.92 -39.43
C GLY A 39 20.07 -1.31 -38.85
N TYR A 40 19.88 -2.59 -38.52
CA TYR A 40 18.66 -3.07 -37.87
C TYR A 40 18.54 -2.56 -36.42
N GLU A 41 19.64 -2.57 -35.65
CA GLU A 41 19.65 -2.01 -34.29
C GLU A 41 19.43 -0.51 -34.27
N GLU A 42 20.05 0.24 -35.19
CA GLU A 42 19.88 1.69 -35.30
C GLU A 42 18.41 2.06 -35.61
N THR A 43 17.75 1.35 -36.53
CA THR A 43 16.34 1.58 -36.86
C THR A 43 15.39 1.19 -35.73
N ALA A 44 15.60 0.04 -35.09
CA ALA A 44 14.80 -0.38 -33.94
C ALA A 44 14.95 0.56 -32.74
N SER A 45 16.16 1.11 -32.51
CA SER A 45 16.40 2.09 -31.45
C SER A 45 15.70 3.43 -31.72
N ALA A 46 15.68 3.87 -32.97
CA ALA A 46 14.99 5.10 -33.38
C ALA A 46 13.47 4.97 -33.24
N GLU A 47 12.88 3.81 -33.58
CA GLU A 47 11.45 3.56 -33.42
C GLU A 47 11.04 3.51 -31.94
N ARG A 48 11.83 2.87 -31.08
CA ARG A 48 11.60 2.89 -29.62
C ARG A 48 11.72 4.29 -29.03
N ALA A 49 12.68 5.09 -29.49
CA ALA A 49 12.84 6.48 -29.07
C ALA A 49 11.66 7.36 -29.52
N ALA A 50 11.11 7.12 -30.71
CA ALA A 50 9.92 7.82 -31.19
C ALA A 50 8.66 7.44 -30.37
N GLN A 51 8.48 6.14 -30.07
CA GLN A 51 7.36 5.68 -29.24
C GLN A 51 7.44 6.20 -27.80
N SER A 52 8.64 6.24 -27.20
CA SER A 52 8.81 6.79 -25.85
C SER A 52 8.57 8.31 -25.82
N ALA A 53 8.99 9.04 -26.85
CA ALA A 53 8.70 10.47 -26.98
C ALA A 53 7.20 10.76 -27.14
N GLU A 54 6.47 9.94 -27.92
CA GLU A 54 5.02 10.07 -28.06
C GLU A 54 4.28 9.75 -26.75
N ALA A 55 4.71 8.71 -26.02
CA ALA A 55 4.14 8.38 -24.72
C ALA A 55 4.33 9.52 -23.71
N ALA A 56 5.54 10.09 -23.63
CA ALA A 56 5.83 11.23 -22.77
C ALA A 56 5.02 12.49 -23.14
N ALA A 57 4.76 12.73 -24.43
CA ALA A 57 3.92 13.84 -24.88
C ALA A 57 2.46 13.68 -24.44
N ARG A 58 1.90 12.46 -24.52
CA ARG A 58 0.54 12.17 -24.07
C ARG A 58 0.39 12.27 -22.55
N GLU A 59 1.41 11.87 -21.81
CA GLU A 59 1.44 12.01 -20.35
C GLU A 59 1.41 13.48 -19.94
N LYS A 60 2.24 14.32 -20.57
CA LYS A 60 2.24 15.77 -20.36
C LYS A 60 0.90 16.43 -20.69
N GLU A 61 0.25 16.03 -21.79
CA GLU A 61 -1.08 16.51 -22.15
C GLU A 61 -2.15 16.11 -21.11
N ARG A 62 -2.03 14.90 -20.55
CA ARG A 62 -2.92 14.44 -19.48
C ARG A 62 -2.74 15.25 -18.20
N GLU A 63 -1.50 15.52 -17.80
CA GLU A 63 -1.18 16.37 -16.65
C GLU A 63 -1.69 17.80 -16.83
N GLU A 64 -1.55 18.39 -18.02
CA GLU A 64 -2.04 19.74 -18.31
C GLU A 64 -3.58 19.80 -18.27
N ASN A 65 -4.26 18.79 -18.81
CA ASN A 65 -5.71 18.67 -18.74
C ASN A 65 -6.22 18.47 -17.29
N GLU A 66 -5.50 17.68 -16.49
CA GLU A 66 -5.84 17.48 -15.07
C GLU A 66 -5.63 18.76 -14.25
N ALA A 67 -4.52 19.46 -14.48
CA ALA A 67 -4.26 20.76 -13.84
C ALA A 67 -5.34 21.79 -14.21
N LYS A 68 -5.79 21.81 -15.47
CA LYS A 68 -6.88 22.68 -15.92
C LYS A 68 -8.21 22.34 -15.25
N ARG A 69 -8.54 21.05 -15.11
CA ARG A 69 -9.75 20.62 -14.40
C ARG A 69 -9.73 21.06 -12.93
N ILE A 70 -8.61 20.87 -12.24
CA ILE A 70 -8.44 21.30 -10.85
C ILE A 70 -8.59 22.82 -10.71
N PHE A 71 -8.07 23.60 -11.66
CA PHE A 71 -8.22 25.06 -11.65
C PHE A 71 -9.68 25.49 -11.85
N GLU A 72 -10.41 24.86 -12.78
CA GLU A 72 -11.84 25.13 -13.03
C GLU A 72 -12.71 24.76 -11.81
N GLU A 73 -12.44 23.63 -11.16
CA GLU A 73 -13.13 23.22 -9.92
C GLU A 73 -12.88 24.22 -8.78
N ARG A 74 -11.63 24.69 -8.63
CA ARG A 74 -11.27 25.69 -7.61
C ARG A 74 -11.95 27.04 -7.86
N ASP A 75 -11.96 27.53 -9.10
CA ASP A 75 -12.63 28.80 -9.45
C ASP A 75 -14.15 28.71 -9.21
N SER A 76 -14.76 27.56 -9.49
CA SER A 76 -16.17 27.31 -9.15
C SER A 76 -16.43 27.38 -7.64
N ALA A 77 -15.58 26.74 -6.84
CA ALA A 77 -15.69 26.76 -5.37
C ALA A 77 -15.48 28.18 -4.80
N GLU A 78 -14.54 28.95 -5.34
CA GLU A 78 -14.30 30.34 -4.92
C GLU A 78 -15.51 31.25 -5.23
N ARG A 79 -16.17 31.07 -6.38
CA ARG A 79 -17.42 31.79 -6.71
C ARG A 79 -18.57 31.43 -5.78
N GLU A 80 -18.70 30.16 -5.41
CA GLU A 80 -19.73 29.72 -4.46
C GLU A 80 -19.48 30.31 -3.06
N ALA A 81 -18.22 30.28 -2.59
CA ALA A 81 -17.82 30.88 -1.33
C ALA A 81 -18.07 32.40 -1.29
N ALA A 82 -17.77 33.11 -2.39
CA ALA A 82 -18.10 34.53 -2.53
C ALA A 82 -19.61 34.79 -2.45
N GLY A 83 -20.43 33.91 -3.04
CA GLY A 83 -21.89 33.94 -2.94
C GLY A 83 -22.39 33.77 -1.50
N LEU A 84 -21.80 32.86 -0.72
CA LEU A 84 -22.13 32.66 0.69
C LEU A 84 -21.73 33.86 1.56
N LEU A 85 -20.56 34.46 1.31
CA LEU A 85 -20.13 35.68 2.00
C LEU A 85 -21.05 36.87 1.70
N SER A 86 -21.51 37.01 0.45
CA SER A 86 -22.49 38.04 0.08
C SER A 86 -23.83 37.84 0.82
N ARG A 87 -24.33 36.59 0.93
CA ARG A 87 -25.53 36.27 1.72
C ARG A 87 -25.34 36.58 3.20
N ARG A 88 -24.17 36.25 3.77
CA ARG A 88 -23.84 36.57 5.16
C ARG A 88 -23.80 38.08 5.41
N ALA A 89 -23.22 38.84 4.48
CA ALA A 89 -23.20 40.30 4.56
C ALA A 89 -24.63 40.88 4.52
N ALA A 90 -25.50 40.36 3.66
CA ALA A 90 -26.91 40.77 3.60
C ALA A 90 -27.66 40.44 4.90
N VAL A 91 -27.40 39.29 5.53
CA VAL A 91 -27.98 38.94 6.84
C VAL A 91 -27.49 39.88 7.93
N LEU A 92 -26.19 40.19 7.98
CA LEU A 92 -25.63 41.13 8.95
C LEU A 92 -26.18 42.55 8.78
N ASP A 93 -26.37 42.99 7.53
CA ASP A 93 -26.96 44.29 7.23
C ASP A 93 -28.46 44.35 7.62
N ALA A 94 -29.19 43.25 7.43
CA ALA A 94 -30.56 43.11 7.92
C ALA A 94 -30.64 43.13 9.46
N VAL A 95 -29.71 42.46 10.15
CA VAL A 95 -29.58 42.49 11.62
C VAL A 95 -29.25 43.90 12.11
N LYS A 96 -28.35 44.60 11.42
CA LYS A 96 -27.99 45.98 11.73
C LYS A 96 -29.15 46.95 11.48
N THR A 97 -29.87 46.80 10.37
CA THR A 97 -31.06 47.59 10.04
C THR A 97 -32.16 47.40 11.08
N ALA A 98 -32.36 46.17 11.57
CA ALA A 98 -33.25 45.90 12.69
C ALA A 98 -32.78 46.62 13.97
N SER A 99 -31.49 46.54 14.30
CA SER A 99 -30.89 47.26 15.43
C SER A 99 -31.10 48.78 15.34
N ASP A 100 -30.85 49.37 14.18
CA ASP A 100 -30.93 50.82 13.93
C ASP A 100 -32.39 51.33 13.90
N ALA A 101 -33.36 50.48 13.56
CA ALA A 101 -34.79 50.77 13.65
C ALA A 101 -35.34 50.79 15.10
N GLY A 102 -34.47 50.73 16.11
CA GLY A 102 -34.86 50.75 17.51
C GLY A 102 -35.28 49.39 18.07
N TYR A 103 -35.11 48.30 17.30
CA TYR A 103 -35.10 46.96 17.90
C TYR A 103 -33.77 46.78 18.62
N GLY A 104 -33.67 47.31 19.84
CA GLY A 104 -32.46 47.21 20.64
C GLY A 104 -32.05 45.76 20.84
N ILE A 105 -30.88 45.39 20.34
CA ILE A 105 -30.20 44.10 20.64
C ILE A 105 -29.79 44.01 22.14
N ALA A 106 -30.04 45.07 22.93
CA ALA A 106 -29.65 45.18 24.34
C ALA A 106 -30.80 45.15 25.37
N GLU A 107 -32.07 45.03 24.99
CA GLU A 107 -33.18 44.81 25.96
C GLU A 107 -34.21 43.81 25.44
N LEU A 108 -33.79 42.55 25.34
CA LEU A 108 -34.68 41.39 25.47
C LEU A 108 -34.30 40.63 26.75
N SER A 109 -34.46 41.30 27.90
CA SER A 109 -34.72 40.62 29.18
C SER A 109 -36.16 40.07 29.24
N LEU A 110 -36.94 40.25 28.18
CA LEU A 110 -38.22 39.58 27.97
C LEU A 110 -37.98 38.14 27.51
N GLY A 111 -37.76 37.25 28.47
CA GLY A 111 -38.07 35.83 28.34
C GLY A 111 -37.48 35.13 27.13
N VAL A 112 -36.15 35.16 26.95
CA VAL A 112 -35.48 34.22 26.04
C VAL A 112 -35.87 32.82 26.49
N THR A 113 -36.69 32.15 25.68
CA THR A 113 -37.20 30.83 26.03
C THR A 113 -36.08 29.82 25.97
N ALA A 114 -36.22 28.71 26.70
CA ALA A 114 -35.31 27.56 26.59
C ALA A 114 -35.07 27.16 25.12
N ALA A 115 -36.10 27.25 24.26
CA ALA A 115 -35.99 26.96 22.84
C ALA A 115 -35.04 27.92 22.09
N GLN A 116 -35.18 29.24 22.31
CA GLN A 116 -34.29 30.23 21.68
C GLN A 116 -32.84 30.08 22.14
N THR A 117 -32.61 29.76 23.42
CA THR A 117 -31.27 29.45 23.93
C THR A 117 -30.68 28.22 23.25
N ALA A 118 -31.49 27.17 23.05
CA ALA A 118 -31.05 25.95 22.37
C ALA A 118 -30.78 26.16 20.87
N GLU A 119 -31.60 26.95 20.16
CA GLU A 119 -31.37 27.33 18.76
C GLU A 119 -30.08 28.14 18.61
N ARG A 120 -29.85 29.10 19.51
CA ARG A 120 -28.60 29.89 19.53
C ARG A 120 -27.40 28.98 19.79
N PHE A 121 -27.49 28.05 20.73
CA PHE A 121 -26.43 27.08 20.97
C PHE A 121 -26.11 26.26 19.72
N ALA A 122 -27.14 25.72 19.05
CA ALA A 122 -26.98 24.95 17.82
C ALA A 122 -26.29 25.76 16.71
N ALA A 123 -26.66 27.04 16.55
CA ALA A 123 -26.04 27.94 15.59
C ALA A 123 -24.58 28.31 15.96
N GLU A 124 -24.29 28.54 17.24
CA GLU A 124 -22.93 28.80 17.71
C GLU A 124 -22.04 27.55 17.55
N LEU A 125 -22.55 26.35 17.83
CA LEU A 125 -21.86 25.09 17.60
C LEU A 125 -21.51 24.90 16.12
N ALA A 126 -22.43 25.22 15.21
CA ALA A 126 -22.20 25.14 13.77
C ALA A 126 -21.19 26.17 13.23
N THR A 127 -21.00 27.31 13.93
CA THR A 127 -20.17 28.43 13.45
C THR A 127 -18.81 28.52 14.12
N LYS A 128 -18.74 28.27 15.43
CA LYS A 128 -17.51 28.30 16.22
C LYS A 128 -16.81 26.94 16.29
N GLY A 129 -17.52 25.86 15.93
CA GLY A 129 -17.03 24.49 15.97
C GLY A 129 -17.11 23.86 17.36
N ALA A 130 -16.99 22.53 17.41
CA ALA A 130 -17.13 21.71 18.62
C ALA A 130 -15.99 21.92 19.62
N SER A 131 -14.79 22.25 19.15
CA SER A 131 -13.63 22.52 20.02
C SER A 131 -13.89 23.68 21.01
N ALA A 132 -14.69 24.67 20.62
CA ALA A 132 -15.09 25.79 21.47
C ALA A 132 -16.02 25.40 22.64
N PHE A 133 -16.55 24.17 22.63
CA PHE A 133 -17.50 23.64 23.62
C PHE A 133 -16.98 22.38 24.33
N SER A 134 -15.67 22.18 24.33
CA SER A 134 -14.99 20.99 24.88
C SER A 134 -15.29 20.69 26.35
N ASP A 135 -15.67 21.70 27.14
CA ASP A 135 -15.99 21.57 28.56
C ASP A 135 -17.39 21.00 28.83
N ILE A 136 -18.30 21.08 27.84
CA ILE A 136 -19.71 20.67 28.02
C ILE A 136 -20.13 19.53 27.07
N ILE A 137 -19.35 19.26 26.02
CA ILE A 137 -19.57 18.13 25.12
C ILE A 137 -19.01 16.85 25.75
N ASN A 138 -19.91 15.94 26.08
CA ASN A 138 -19.62 14.61 26.54
C ASN A 138 -19.89 13.61 25.42
N CYS A 139 -18.85 12.91 24.97
CA CYS A 139 -18.96 11.87 23.96
C CYS A 139 -18.38 10.56 24.52
N PRO A 140 -19.14 9.45 24.52
CA PRO A 140 -18.62 8.15 24.90
C PRO A 140 -17.75 7.63 23.76
N VAL A 141 -16.45 7.93 23.80
CA VAL A 141 -15.48 7.38 22.85
C VAL A 141 -14.66 6.26 23.48
N GLY A 142 -14.04 5.45 22.62
CA GLY A 142 -13.11 4.41 23.04
C GLY A 142 -11.88 4.99 23.72
N LYS A 143 -11.22 4.17 24.54
CA LYS A 143 -10.00 4.51 25.27
C LYS A 143 -8.87 5.05 24.37
N TYR A 144 -8.83 4.61 23.12
CA TYR A 144 -7.81 4.94 22.14
C TYR A 144 -8.23 6.04 21.17
N GLU A 145 -9.39 6.65 21.39
CA GLU A 145 -9.90 7.76 20.59
C GLU A 145 -9.58 9.10 21.28
N LEU A 146 -9.07 10.04 20.51
CA LEU A 146 -8.70 11.37 21.03
C LEU A 146 -9.90 12.32 20.96
N LYS A 147 -10.06 13.18 21.96
CA LYS A 147 -11.13 14.20 21.96
C LYS A 147 -11.03 15.13 20.74
N GLU A 148 -9.81 15.43 20.31
CA GLU A 148 -9.53 16.23 19.13
C GLU A 148 -10.09 15.59 17.85
N ASN A 149 -10.14 14.26 17.77
CA ASN A 149 -10.74 13.56 16.64
C ASN A 149 -12.27 13.71 16.64
N VAL A 150 -12.90 13.72 17.82
CA VAL A 150 -14.34 14.03 17.98
C VAL A 150 -14.64 15.44 17.46
N TYR A 151 -13.85 16.43 17.87
CA TYR A 151 -14.10 17.82 17.48
C TYR A 151 -13.91 18.01 15.98
N LYS A 152 -12.84 17.45 15.41
CA LYS A 152 -12.64 17.44 13.96
C LYS A 152 -13.80 16.75 13.22
N TYR A 153 -14.33 15.65 13.77
CA TYR A 153 -15.50 14.98 13.20
C TYR A 153 -16.69 15.92 13.10
N LEU A 154 -17.06 16.51 14.24
CA LEU A 154 -18.22 17.39 14.33
C LEU A 154 -18.09 18.65 13.47
N ASP A 155 -16.87 19.18 13.36
CA ASP A 155 -16.56 20.35 12.52
C ASP A 155 -16.59 20.01 11.02
N SER A 156 -16.33 18.76 10.65
CA SER A 156 -16.37 18.28 9.27
C SER A 156 -17.78 18.00 8.74
N LEU A 157 -18.77 17.81 9.64
CA LEU A 157 -20.15 17.58 9.23
C LEU A 157 -20.64 18.78 8.41
N GLU A 158 -21.41 18.53 7.36
CA GLU A 158 -22.06 19.58 6.58
C GLU A 158 -23.44 19.94 7.14
N GLY A 159 -24.00 21.09 6.72
CA GLY A 159 -25.34 21.53 7.11
C GLY A 159 -25.47 22.06 8.54
N GLY A 160 -26.70 22.35 8.97
CA GLY A 160 -27.00 22.80 10.34
C GLY A 160 -27.48 21.66 11.24
N TYR A 161 -27.47 21.87 12.55
CA TYR A 161 -28.12 20.96 13.49
C TYR A 161 -29.65 21.14 13.41
N VAL A 162 -30.37 20.04 13.30
CA VAL A 162 -31.82 19.98 13.48
C VAL A 162 -32.09 19.87 14.98
N LEU A 163 -32.82 20.85 15.52
CA LEU A 163 -33.21 20.86 16.93
C LEU A 163 -34.62 20.30 17.09
N SER A 164 -34.82 19.44 18.08
CA SER A 164 -36.15 19.03 18.52
C SER A 164 -36.24 19.06 20.05
N ARG A 165 -37.36 19.54 20.60
CA ARG A 165 -37.56 19.57 22.04
C ARG A 165 -38.01 18.20 22.54
N THR A 166 -37.28 17.61 23.47
CA THR A 166 -37.58 16.28 24.04
C THR A 166 -38.00 16.34 25.51
N GLY A 167 -37.77 17.47 26.18
CA GLY A 167 -38.23 17.75 27.55
C GLY A 167 -38.31 19.24 27.84
N ASP A 168 -38.51 19.59 29.12
CA ASP A 168 -38.69 20.99 29.51
C ASP A 168 -37.44 21.84 29.25
N LEU A 169 -36.27 21.29 29.61
CA LEU A 169 -34.95 21.89 29.41
C LEU A 169 -34.01 20.99 28.61
N THR A 170 -34.58 20.02 27.88
CA THR A 170 -33.84 19.00 27.15
C THR A 170 -34.22 19.04 25.67
N PHE A 171 -33.19 19.06 24.83
CA PHE A 171 -33.31 19.18 23.38
C PHE A 171 -32.45 18.12 22.71
N SER A 172 -32.98 17.50 21.65
CA SER A 172 -32.19 16.68 20.76
C SER A 172 -31.61 17.52 19.62
N LEU A 173 -30.31 17.38 19.39
CA LEU A 173 -29.53 17.96 18.30
C LEU A 173 -29.21 16.83 17.32
N THR A 174 -29.62 16.94 16.06
CA THR A 174 -29.29 15.93 15.04
C THR A 174 -28.56 16.58 13.87
N ARG A 175 -27.44 15.99 13.44
CA ARG A 175 -26.69 16.42 12.25
C ARG A 175 -26.05 15.20 11.58
N GLY A 176 -26.55 14.83 10.42
CA GLY A 176 -26.16 13.59 9.76
C GLY A 176 -26.55 12.37 10.61
N ASP A 177 -25.56 11.56 10.95
CA ASP A 177 -25.68 10.37 11.81
C ASP A 177 -25.42 10.66 13.29
N VAL A 178 -25.03 11.89 13.65
CA VAL A 178 -24.86 12.31 15.04
C VAL A 178 -26.19 12.73 15.61
N THR A 179 -26.52 12.13 16.74
CA THR A 179 -27.58 12.63 17.61
C THR A 179 -26.98 13.05 18.94
N GLY A 180 -27.48 14.13 19.52
CA GLY A 180 -27.01 14.67 20.78
C GLY A 180 -28.17 15.10 21.65
N THR A 181 -27.97 15.07 22.96
CA THR A 181 -28.93 15.59 23.94
C THR A 181 -28.31 16.80 24.63
N LEU A 182 -28.82 17.98 24.33
CA LEU A 182 -28.51 19.23 25.02
C LEU A 182 -29.44 19.38 26.22
N THR A 183 -28.86 19.49 27.41
CA THR A 183 -29.56 19.86 28.64
C THR A 183 -29.19 21.28 29.02
N LEU A 184 -30.19 22.14 29.18
CA LEU A 184 -30.01 23.51 29.64
C LEU A 184 -30.08 23.59 31.17
N THR A 185 -29.35 24.54 31.74
CA THR A 185 -29.47 24.94 33.15
C THR A 185 -30.30 26.22 33.27
N GLU A 186 -31.26 26.22 34.19
CA GLU A 186 -32.05 27.42 34.55
C GLU A 186 -31.43 28.08 35.79
N GLN A 187 -31.20 29.39 35.71
CA GLN A 187 -30.84 30.24 36.84
C GLN A 187 -31.82 31.42 36.93
N ARG A 188 -31.80 32.16 38.04
CA ARG A 188 -32.56 33.42 38.16
C ARG A 188 -31.61 34.58 38.35
N ASP A 189 -31.88 35.67 37.64
CA ASP A 189 -31.17 36.93 37.85
C ASP A 189 -31.58 37.60 39.17
N GLU A 190 -30.91 38.70 39.51
CA GLU A 190 -31.21 39.49 40.73
C GLU A 190 -32.65 40.04 40.77
N LYS A 191 -33.31 40.10 39.61
CA LYS A 191 -34.70 40.57 39.45
C LYS A 191 -35.70 39.41 39.39
N GLY A 192 -35.24 38.16 39.53
CA GLY A 192 -36.06 36.95 39.54
C GLY A 192 -36.43 36.40 38.15
N HIS A 193 -35.92 36.97 37.06
CA HIS A 193 -36.14 36.45 35.70
C HIS A 193 -35.36 35.16 35.47
N ARG A 194 -35.93 34.23 34.72
CA ARG A 194 -35.25 32.99 34.34
C ARG A 194 -34.22 33.26 33.25
N ILE A 195 -33.00 32.80 33.48
CA ILE A 195 -31.89 32.78 32.52
C ILE A 195 -31.56 31.32 32.22
N TYR A 196 -31.46 30.97 30.94
CA TYR A 196 -31.07 29.64 30.51
C TYR A 196 -29.66 29.67 29.89
N SER A 197 -28.84 28.69 30.22
CA SER A 197 -27.53 28.46 29.62
C SER A 197 -27.35 26.99 29.23
N ALA A 198 -26.41 26.70 28.33
CA ALA A 198 -26.04 25.32 28.02
C ALA A 198 -25.41 24.66 29.26
N GLY A 199 -25.94 23.51 29.67
CA GLY A 199 -25.43 22.72 30.80
C GLY A 199 -24.50 21.60 30.32
N SER A 200 -25.08 20.57 29.71
CA SER A 200 -24.34 19.43 29.14
C SER A 200 -24.86 19.07 27.76
N VAL A 201 -23.97 18.51 26.93
CA VAL A 201 -24.32 17.93 25.63
C VAL A 201 -23.82 16.49 25.60
N GLU A 202 -24.74 15.52 25.60
CA GLU A 202 -24.40 14.11 25.48
C GLU A 202 -24.55 13.68 24.02
N LEU A 203 -23.45 13.34 23.36
CA LEU A 203 -23.46 12.91 21.97
C LEU A 203 -23.54 11.39 21.85
N SER A 204 -24.32 10.94 20.88
CA SER A 204 -24.36 9.58 20.36
C SER A 204 -23.86 9.64 18.92
N ILE A 205 -22.63 9.16 18.74
CA ILE A 205 -21.93 9.07 17.46
C ILE A 205 -21.81 7.59 17.12
N PRO A 206 -22.04 7.15 15.87
CA PRO A 206 -21.78 5.77 15.49
C PRO A 206 -20.29 5.46 15.65
N LEU A 207 -19.99 4.40 16.40
CA LEU A 207 -18.63 3.97 16.67
C LEU A 207 -18.30 2.69 15.93
N SER A 208 -17.10 2.65 15.37
CA SER A 208 -16.55 1.48 14.67
C SER A 208 -15.67 0.64 15.60
N THR A 209 -15.55 -0.63 15.26
CA THR A 209 -14.66 -1.59 15.91
C THR A 209 -13.72 -2.20 14.87
N TYR A 210 -12.45 -2.33 15.22
CA TYR A 210 -11.39 -2.81 14.36
C TYR A 210 -10.80 -4.10 14.92
N LYS A 211 -10.58 -5.08 14.05
CA LYS A 211 -9.85 -6.30 14.38
C LYS A 211 -8.39 -6.11 13.98
N LEU A 212 -7.49 -6.24 14.93
CA LEU A 212 -6.08 -6.05 14.71
C LEU A 212 -5.33 -7.35 14.96
N GLN A 213 -4.44 -7.72 14.05
CA GLN A 213 -3.50 -8.81 14.21
C GLN A 213 -2.07 -8.26 14.13
N ALA A 214 -1.24 -8.55 15.13
CA ALA A 214 0.15 -8.12 15.20
C ALA A 214 1.06 -9.26 15.68
N PRO A 215 2.40 -9.16 15.52
CA PRO A 215 3.33 -10.08 16.17
C PRO A 215 3.13 -10.09 17.68
N GLU A 216 3.28 -11.24 18.33
CA GLU A 216 3.06 -11.42 19.77
C GLU A 216 3.84 -10.42 20.65
N ASN A 217 5.05 -10.03 20.22
CA ASN A 217 5.93 -9.10 20.93
C ASN A 217 5.81 -7.64 20.46
N ALA A 218 4.83 -7.31 19.62
CA ALA A 218 4.70 -5.98 19.05
C ALA A 218 4.17 -4.94 20.06
N ALA A 219 4.82 -3.79 20.12
CA ALA A 219 4.32 -2.61 20.83
C ALA A 219 3.33 -1.85 19.94
N VAL A 220 2.04 -2.16 20.07
CA VAL A 220 0.95 -1.57 19.29
C VAL A 220 0.53 -0.20 19.83
N THR A 221 0.25 0.75 18.93
CA THR A 221 -0.41 2.02 19.24
C THR A 221 -1.60 2.29 18.32
N ALA A 222 -2.62 2.94 18.87
CA ALA A 222 -3.79 3.43 18.15
C ALA A 222 -3.95 4.94 18.44
N ASN A 223 -3.96 5.75 17.38
CA ASN A 223 -3.93 7.22 17.45
C ASN A 223 -2.79 7.75 18.35
N GLY A 224 -1.64 7.08 18.36
CA GLY A 224 -0.49 7.41 19.20
C GLY A 224 -0.61 6.99 20.67
N ILE A 225 -1.75 6.42 21.09
CA ILE A 225 -1.94 5.85 22.43
C ILE A 225 -1.53 4.39 22.40
N LYS A 226 -0.71 3.97 23.37
CA LYS A 226 -0.30 2.57 23.52
C LYS A 226 -1.52 1.68 23.81
N VAL A 227 -1.65 0.60 23.05
CA VAL A 227 -2.64 -0.45 23.32
C VAL A 227 -2.11 -1.33 24.45
N ASP A 228 -2.86 -1.38 25.53
CA ASP A 228 -2.56 -2.10 26.77
C ASP A 228 -3.57 -3.23 27.07
N ASP A 229 -4.58 -3.37 26.21
CA ASP A 229 -5.47 -4.52 26.22
C ASP A 229 -4.66 -5.81 26.04
N LYS A 230 -5.02 -6.85 26.80
CA LYS A 230 -4.38 -8.15 26.66
C LYS A 230 -4.84 -8.80 25.35
N PRO A 231 -3.95 -9.04 24.38
CA PRO A 231 -4.36 -9.68 23.14
C PRO A 231 -4.78 -11.12 23.39
N ARG A 232 -5.65 -11.62 22.51
CA ARG A 232 -5.81 -13.06 22.34
C ARG A 232 -4.64 -13.55 21.50
N LEU A 233 -3.86 -14.49 22.03
CA LEU A 233 -2.81 -15.14 21.27
C LEU A 233 -3.41 -16.26 20.42
N THR A 234 -3.36 -16.10 19.11
CA THR A 234 -3.85 -17.08 18.15
C THR A 234 -2.66 -17.65 17.37
N PRO A 235 -2.48 -18.98 17.34
CA PRO A 235 -1.43 -19.59 16.53
C PRO A 235 -1.55 -19.18 15.07
N VAL A 236 -0.47 -18.66 14.48
CA VAL A 236 -0.43 -18.38 13.04
C VAL A 236 -0.48 -19.72 12.30
N THR A 237 -1.48 -19.88 11.45
CA THR A 237 -1.60 -21.09 10.64
C THR A 237 -0.67 -20.97 9.43
N VAL A 238 0.35 -21.82 9.39
CA VAL A 238 1.17 -22.01 8.20
C VAL A 238 0.71 -23.26 7.43
N PRO A 239 0.91 -23.31 6.10
CA PRO A 239 0.57 -24.49 5.33
C PRO A 239 1.26 -25.76 5.85
N SER A 240 0.61 -26.92 5.72
CA SER A 240 1.08 -28.19 6.29
C SER A 240 2.41 -28.70 5.72
N PHE A 241 2.86 -28.17 4.58
CA PHE A 241 4.16 -28.49 3.99
C PHE A 241 5.33 -27.78 4.69
N VAL A 242 5.06 -26.76 5.52
CA VAL A 242 6.09 -26.07 6.29
C VAL A 242 6.58 -26.99 7.41
N PRO A 243 7.89 -27.28 7.50
CA PRO A 243 8.45 -28.10 8.57
C PRO A 243 8.07 -27.60 9.96
N LYS A 244 7.64 -28.50 10.84
CA LYS A 244 7.28 -28.18 12.24
C LYS A 244 8.45 -27.66 13.09
N SER A 245 9.68 -27.72 12.57
CA SER A 245 10.88 -27.18 13.22
C SER A 245 10.93 -25.66 13.20
N PHE A 246 10.17 -24.99 12.32
CA PHE A 246 10.08 -23.53 12.32
C PHE A 246 9.24 -23.05 13.51
N ASN A 247 9.83 -22.15 14.30
CA ASN A 247 9.12 -21.48 15.38
C ASN A 247 8.37 -20.28 14.82
N VAL A 248 7.10 -20.47 14.49
CA VAL A 248 6.23 -19.36 14.08
C VAL A 248 5.55 -18.80 15.33
N PRO A 249 5.85 -17.54 15.72
CA PRO A 249 5.24 -16.95 16.89
C PRO A 249 3.72 -16.87 16.71
N ALA A 250 3.00 -16.86 17.84
CA ALA A 250 1.57 -16.57 17.80
C ALA A 250 1.35 -15.14 17.29
N ALA A 251 0.16 -14.89 16.75
CA ALA A 251 -0.28 -13.54 16.50
C ALA A 251 -1.07 -13.03 17.71
N ALA A 252 -0.76 -11.79 18.11
CA ALA A 252 -1.56 -11.03 19.04
C ALA A 252 -2.76 -10.43 18.31
N GLU A 253 -3.95 -10.87 18.68
CA GLU A 253 -5.22 -10.35 18.16
C GLU A 253 -5.86 -9.40 19.17
N TYR A 254 -6.25 -8.22 18.70
CA TYR A 254 -6.95 -7.20 19.46
C TYR A 254 -8.29 -6.87 18.80
N GLU A 255 -9.28 -6.54 19.62
CA GLU A 255 -10.54 -5.97 19.17
C GLU A 255 -10.65 -4.56 19.75
N LEU A 256 -10.37 -3.56 18.92
CA LEU A 256 -10.29 -2.17 19.34
C LEU A 256 -11.58 -1.46 18.94
N GLY A 257 -12.38 -1.08 19.93
CA GLY A 257 -13.67 -0.42 19.73
C GLY A 257 -13.68 1.07 20.07
N GLY A 258 -14.75 1.74 19.65
CA GLY A 258 -15.07 3.10 20.10
C GLY A 258 -14.45 4.20 19.26
N PHE A 259 -14.18 3.93 17.98
CA PHE A 259 -13.59 4.91 17.07
C PHE A 259 -14.65 5.59 16.22
N ILE A 260 -14.51 6.91 16.06
CA ILE A 260 -15.36 7.72 15.20
C ILE A 260 -14.89 7.64 13.75
N TYR A 261 -13.57 7.57 13.56
CA TYR A 261 -12.94 7.41 12.26
C TYR A 261 -11.99 6.22 12.27
N ARG A 262 -11.44 5.93 11.10
CA ARG A 262 -10.35 4.96 10.97
C ARG A 262 -9.15 5.37 11.84
N PRO A 263 -8.74 4.55 12.82
CA PRO A 263 -7.62 4.89 13.68
C PRO A 263 -6.30 4.82 12.92
N ALA A 264 -5.39 5.72 13.28
CA ALA A 264 -3.98 5.63 12.91
C ALA A 264 -3.34 4.52 13.77
N LEU A 265 -3.12 3.35 13.16
CA LEU A 265 -2.54 2.18 13.81
C LEU A 265 -1.07 2.06 13.43
N SER A 266 -0.23 1.71 14.41
CA SER A 266 1.18 1.38 14.18
C SER A 266 1.65 0.35 15.20
N ALA A 267 2.74 -0.34 14.89
CA ALA A 267 3.43 -1.20 15.85
C ALA A 267 4.94 -1.15 15.67
N LYS A 268 5.65 -1.52 16.74
CA LYS A 268 7.09 -1.77 16.72
C LYS A 268 7.43 -3.14 17.26
N VAL A 269 8.31 -3.85 16.57
CA VAL A 269 8.92 -5.11 17.05
C VAL A 269 10.42 -4.85 17.19
N ASP A 270 10.95 -5.02 18.40
CA ASP A 270 12.37 -4.79 18.71
C ASP A 270 12.93 -3.44 18.25
N GLY A 271 12.05 -2.41 18.25
CA GLY A 271 12.37 -1.05 17.84
C GLY A 271 12.16 -0.74 16.35
N ALA A 272 11.98 -1.75 15.51
CA ALA A 272 11.68 -1.60 14.09
C ALA A 272 10.17 -1.39 13.87
N ASP A 273 9.81 -0.48 12.95
CA ASP A 273 8.41 -0.24 12.60
C ASP A 273 7.79 -1.46 11.90
N CYS A 274 6.49 -1.64 12.08
CA CYS A 274 5.69 -2.63 11.36
C CYS A 274 5.02 -1.99 10.13
N GLY A 275 4.92 -2.76 9.04
CA GLY A 275 4.02 -2.47 7.93
C GLY A 275 2.55 -2.61 8.35
N VAL A 276 1.66 -1.89 7.69
CA VAL A 276 0.22 -1.89 7.98
C VAL A 276 -0.55 -2.32 6.73
N ILE A 277 -1.16 -3.50 6.79
CA ILE A 277 -2.02 -4.04 5.74
C ILE A 277 -3.47 -3.94 6.22
N ARG A 278 -4.35 -3.35 5.41
CA ARG A 278 -5.76 -3.13 5.77
C ARG A 278 -6.68 -3.84 4.79
N TYR A 279 -7.71 -4.47 5.34
CA TYR A 279 -8.76 -5.14 4.58
C TYR A 279 -10.08 -4.34 4.62
N PRO A 280 -10.98 -4.54 3.65
CA PRO A 280 -12.26 -3.83 3.59
C PRO A 280 -13.22 -4.12 4.75
N ASP A 281 -13.01 -5.22 5.49
CA ASP A 281 -13.82 -5.65 6.63
C ASP A 281 -13.34 -5.05 7.97
N GLU A 282 -12.52 -4.00 7.92
CA GLU A 282 -11.87 -3.36 9.07
C GLU A 282 -10.92 -4.28 9.86
N THR A 283 -10.48 -5.39 9.23
CA THR A 283 -9.35 -6.18 9.70
C THR A 283 -8.04 -5.51 9.28
N VAL A 284 -7.11 -5.42 10.24
CA VAL A 284 -5.80 -4.81 10.05
C VAL A 284 -4.71 -5.77 10.50
N PHE A 285 -3.72 -5.99 9.64
CA PHE A 285 -2.53 -6.76 9.96
C PHE A 285 -1.35 -5.82 10.09
N LEU A 286 -0.66 -5.91 11.23
CA LEU A 286 0.64 -5.31 11.45
C LEU A 286 1.66 -6.41 11.20
N THR A 287 2.54 -6.22 10.23
CA THR A 287 3.61 -7.16 9.92
C THR A 287 4.93 -6.49 10.28
N PRO A 288 5.95 -7.18 10.79
CA PRO A 288 7.29 -6.59 10.89
C PRO A 288 7.63 -5.97 9.53
N SER A 289 8.04 -4.68 9.49
CA SER A 289 8.21 -4.00 8.21
C SER A 289 9.20 -4.78 7.36
N SER A 290 8.74 -5.20 6.19
CA SER A 290 9.58 -5.87 5.22
C SER A 290 10.61 -4.91 4.62
N GLY A 291 10.52 -3.59 4.83
CA GLY A 291 11.38 -2.64 4.10
C GLY A 291 12.88 -2.95 4.15
N THR A 292 13.46 -3.21 5.32
CA THR A 292 14.86 -3.65 5.40
C THR A 292 15.01 -5.14 5.08
N TYR A 293 14.08 -5.97 5.54
CA TYR A 293 14.19 -7.43 5.43
C TYR A 293 14.04 -7.95 3.98
N GLU A 294 13.13 -7.36 3.22
CA GLU A 294 12.86 -7.64 1.81
C GLU A 294 14.01 -7.13 0.94
N GLU A 295 14.48 -5.89 1.13
CA GLU A 295 15.65 -5.38 0.41
C GLU A 295 16.90 -6.23 0.68
N GLU A 296 17.14 -6.61 1.95
CA GLU A 296 18.26 -7.46 2.35
C GLU A 296 18.16 -8.88 1.77
N LEU A 297 16.94 -9.43 1.68
CA LEU A 297 16.72 -10.79 1.22
C LEU A 297 16.46 -10.91 -0.28
N HIS A 298 16.14 -9.81 -0.98
CA HIS A 298 15.71 -9.81 -2.38
C HIS A 298 16.65 -10.62 -3.27
N ASP A 299 17.94 -10.25 -3.29
CA ASP A 299 18.95 -10.94 -4.09
C ASP A 299 19.12 -12.41 -3.69
N THR A 300 18.98 -12.72 -2.41
CA THR A 300 19.13 -14.08 -1.90
C THR A 300 17.97 -14.97 -2.33
N LEU A 301 16.74 -14.49 -2.17
CA LEU A 301 15.52 -15.20 -2.53
C LEU A 301 15.35 -15.29 -4.04
N PHE A 302 15.69 -14.23 -4.78
CA PHE A 302 15.71 -14.26 -6.24
C PHE A 302 16.71 -15.29 -6.78
N ARG A 303 17.95 -15.29 -6.28
CA ARG A 303 18.96 -16.32 -6.66
C ARG A 303 18.46 -17.73 -6.35
N LEU A 304 17.77 -17.91 -5.22
CA LEU A 304 17.22 -19.18 -4.82
C LEU A 304 16.14 -19.68 -5.81
N CYS A 305 15.22 -18.80 -6.23
CA CYS A 305 14.23 -19.07 -7.27
C CYS A 305 14.89 -19.33 -8.64
N GLY A 306 15.95 -18.58 -8.95
CA GLY A 306 16.79 -18.82 -10.13
C GLY A 306 17.35 -20.24 -10.16
N LYS A 307 17.83 -20.77 -9.02
CA LYS A 307 18.30 -22.17 -8.94
C LYS A 307 17.20 -23.19 -9.18
N TYR A 308 16.00 -22.95 -8.68
CA TYR A 308 14.86 -23.81 -8.99
C TYR A 308 14.59 -23.83 -10.51
N SER A 309 14.54 -22.67 -11.16
CA SER A 309 14.23 -22.60 -12.60
C SER A 309 15.36 -23.07 -13.50
N ASP A 310 16.62 -22.89 -13.11
CA ASP A 310 17.77 -23.51 -13.79
C ASP A 310 17.66 -25.05 -13.77
N PHE A 311 17.23 -25.62 -12.64
CA PHE A 311 16.98 -27.06 -12.56
C PHE A 311 15.82 -27.47 -13.47
N VAL A 312 14.67 -26.78 -13.43
CA VAL A 312 13.51 -27.09 -14.29
C VAL A 312 13.88 -26.98 -15.77
N ALA A 313 14.74 -26.03 -16.13
CA ALA A 313 15.22 -25.85 -17.51
C ALA A 313 16.22 -26.92 -17.98
N GLY A 314 16.72 -27.77 -17.07
CA GLY A 314 17.68 -28.82 -17.39
C GLY A 314 19.16 -28.42 -17.29
N VAL A 315 19.48 -27.27 -16.68
CA VAL A 315 20.88 -26.77 -16.59
C VAL A 315 21.74 -27.67 -15.71
N PHE A 316 21.19 -28.14 -14.60
CA PHE A 316 21.93 -28.99 -13.67
C PHE A 316 21.07 -30.11 -13.09
N SER A 317 21.76 -31.10 -12.52
CA SER A 317 21.14 -32.27 -11.90
C SER A 317 20.54 -31.95 -10.52
N PHE A 318 19.67 -32.83 -10.02
CA PHE A 318 19.13 -32.74 -8.67
C PHE A 318 20.23 -32.72 -7.58
N SER A 319 21.39 -33.34 -7.83
CA SER A 319 22.51 -33.34 -6.88
C SER A 319 23.08 -31.94 -6.60
N THR A 320 22.92 -31.01 -7.55
CA THR A 320 23.23 -29.60 -7.39
C THR A 320 22.06 -28.86 -6.73
N LEU A 321 20.82 -29.10 -7.18
CA LEU A 321 19.65 -28.41 -6.65
C LEU A 321 19.44 -28.67 -5.16
N LYS A 322 19.63 -29.91 -4.70
CA LYS A 322 19.29 -30.34 -3.33
C LYS A 322 19.99 -29.53 -2.21
N GLN A 323 21.05 -28.79 -2.54
CA GLN A 323 21.75 -27.89 -1.60
C GLN A 323 20.98 -26.60 -1.30
N TYR A 324 19.93 -26.32 -2.08
CA TYR A 324 19.07 -25.15 -2.01
C TYR A 324 17.63 -25.49 -1.58
N LEU A 325 17.35 -26.77 -1.30
CA LEU A 325 16.04 -27.25 -0.91
C LEU A 325 16.04 -27.69 0.55
N TRP A 326 14.95 -27.42 1.26
CA TRP A 326 14.77 -27.91 2.61
C TRP A 326 14.50 -29.43 2.58
N SER A 327 15.39 -30.22 3.17
CA SER A 327 15.28 -31.68 3.15
C SER A 327 14.03 -32.18 3.86
N GLY A 328 13.39 -33.22 3.31
CA GLY A 328 12.19 -33.83 3.91
C GLY A 328 10.88 -33.08 3.62
N THR A 329 10.92 -32.04 2.78
CA THR A 329 9.72 -31.38 2.25
C THR A 329 9.17 -32.12 1.03
N LYS A 330 7.88 -31.91 0.73
CA LYS A 330 7.27 -32.49 -0.46
C LYS A 330 7.92 -31.99 -1.75
N LEU A 331 8.36 -30.73 -1.78
CA LEU A 331 9.11 -30.15 -2.89
C LEU A 331 10.41 -30.94 -3.13
N TYR A 332 11.18 -31.19 -2.07
CA TYR A 332 12.42 -31.97 -2.16
C TYR A 332 12.18 -33.36 -2.76
N GLU A 333 11.19 -34.09 -2.23
CA GLU A 333 10.85 -35.43 -2.72
C GLU A 333 10.42 -35.42 -4.18
N THR A 334 9.56 -34.47 -4.56
CA THR A 334 9.03 -34.34 -5.92
C THR A 334 10.16 -34.07 -6.90
N LEU A 335 11.02 -33.07 -6.61
CA LEU A 335 12.12 -32.71 -7.49
C LEU A 335 13.23 -33.78 -7.54
N SER A 336 13.34 -34.65 -6.52
CA SER A 336 14.31 -35.75 -6.53
C SER A 336 14.04 -36.81 -7.61
N THR A 337 12.79 -36.88 -8.08
CA THR A 337 12.33 -37.82 -9.11
C THR A 337 11.89 -37.14 -10.41
N PHE A 338 11.97 -35.80 -10.44
CA PHE A 338 11.52 -34.99 -11.57
C PHE A 338 12.49 -35.11 -12.75
N ASP A 339 11.95 -35.40 -13.95
CA ASP A 339 12.70 -35.41 -15.20
C ASP A 339 12.65 -34.01 -15.84
N ASN A 340 13.80 -33.32 -15.84
CA ASN A 340 13.95 -31.94 -16.27
C ASN A 340 14.43 -31.78 -17.73
N ARG A 341 14.27 -32.80 -18.57
CA ARG A 341 14.71 -32.79 -19.98
C ARG A 341 13.72 -32.10 -20.93
N TRP A 342 13.18 -30.96 -20.53
CA TRP A 342 12.12 -30.29 -21.28
C TRP A 342 12.66 -29.38 -22.39
N TYR A 343 13.87 -28.83 -22.20
CA TYR A 343 14.50 -27.92 -23.13
C TYR A 343 15.81 -28.50 -23.65
N TYR A 344 16.01 -28.41 -24.96
CA TYR A 344 17.21 -28.86 -25.64
C TYR A 344 17.82 -27.71 -26.45
N ASN A 345 19.12 -27.82 -26.73
CA ASN A 345 19.83 -26.95 -27.67
C ASN A 345 19.93 -25.46 -27.25
N TYR A 346 20.18 -25.18 -25.97
CA TYR A 346 20.57 -23.85 -25.49
C TYR A 346 22.00 -23.91 -24.90
N ASP A 347 22.66 -22.75 -24.81
CA ASP A 347 24.05 -22.58 -24.39
C ASP A 347 24.15 -21.96 -22.99
N HIS A 348 23.38 -20.91 -22.69
CA HIS A 348 23.35 -20.27 -21.38
C HIS A 348 21.97 -19.67 -21.05
N ILE A 349 21.81 -19.24 -19.80
CA ILE A 349 20.57 -18.66 -19.25
C ILE A 349 20.80 -17.22 -18.81
N GLY A 350 19.78 -16.38 -19.00
CA GLY A 350 19.65 -15.09 -18.33
C GLY A 350 18.27 -14.95 -17.71
N ASN A 351 18.15 -14.07 -16.71
CA ASN A 351 16.88 -13.70 -16.09
C ASN A 351 16.67 -12.19 -16.22
N GLY A 352 15.41 -11.74 -16.26
CA GLY A 352 15.07 -10.31 -16.24
C GLY A 352 13.59 -10.07 -15.99
N ASN A 353 13.19 -8.79 -15.91
CA ASN A 353 11.82 -8.37 -15.54
C ASN A 353 11.37 -8.94 -14.20
N GLU A 354 12.26 -8.92 -13.21
CA GLU A 354 11.97 -9.45 -11.87
C GLU A 354 11.03 -8.54 -11.10
N LYS A 355 10.15 -9.15 -10.33
CA LYS A 355 9.22 -8.48 -9.42
C LYS A 355 8.87 -9.43 -8.29
N ILE A 356 9.11 -9.01 -7.05
CA ILE A 356 8.61 -9.67 -5.86
C ILE A 356 7.39 -8.89 -5.36
N THR A 357 6.32 -9.59 -5.00
CA THR A 357 5.12 -9.02 -4.36
C THR A 357 4.68 -9.92 -3.21
N ASP A 358 3.71 -9.44 -2.43
CA ASP A 358 3.03 -10.23 -1.40
C ASP A 358 4.02 -10.86 -0.39
N PHE A 359 5.06 -10.10 -0.02
CA PHE A 359 6.10 -10.54 0.89
C PHE A 359 5.57 -10.61 2.33
N VAL A 360 5.52 -11.82 2.88
CA VAL A 360 5.03 -12.11 4.23
C VAL A 360 6.16 -12.71 5.06
N VAL A 361 6.47 -12.07 6.18
CA VAL A 361 7.40 -12.56 7.20
C VAL A 361 6.61 -13.24 8.31
N TYR A 362 6.75 -14.56 8.44
CA TYR A 362 6.12 -15.32 9.53
C TYR A 362 7.00 -15.34 10.78
N SER A 363 8.32 -15.38 10.59
CA SER A 363 9.35 -15.32 11.63
C SER A 363 10.67 -14.89 10.99
N GLU A 364 11.73 -14.68 11.79
CA GLU A 364 13.08 -14.39 11.27
C GLU A 364 13.59 -15.45 10.28
N ASP A 365 13.11 -16.69 10.43
CA ASP A 365 13.56 -17.86 9.67
C ASP A 365 12.54 -18.38 8.65
N LEU A 366 11.38 -17.72 8.48
CA LEU A 366 10.33 -18.20 7.57
C LEU A 366 9.61 -17.05 6.86
N VAL A 367 9.64 -17.08 5.53
CA VAL A 367 8.97 -16.10 4.68
C VAL A 367 8.17 -16.78 3.57
N SER A 368 7.15 -16.09 3.07
CA SER A 368 6.55 -16.38 1.77
C SER A 368 6.49 -15.14 0.90
N PHE A 369 6.53 -15.31 -0.41
CA PHE A 369 6.43 -14.22 -1.36
C PHE A 369 5.96 -14.73 -2.71
N HIS A 370 5.37 -13.84 -3.48
CA HIS A 370 5.11 -14.04 -4.90
C HIS A 370 6.29 -13.50 -5.70
N ILE A 371 6.71 -14.22 -6.73
CA ILE A 371 7.78 -13.77 -7.63
C ILE A 371 7.40 -13.98 -9.09
N GLU A 372 7.54 -12.90 -9.86
CA GLU A 372 7.41 -12.87 -11.30
C GLU A 372 8.75 -12.55 -11.94
N TYR A 373 9.17 -13.32 -12.93
CA TYR A 373 10.33 -12.99 -13.75
C TYR A 373 10.29 -13.70 -15.10
N THR A 374 11.15 -13.26 -16.01
CA THR A 374 11.37 -13.88 -17.31
C THR A 374 12.70 -14.60 -17.33
N GLN A 375 12.69 -15.90 -17.60
CA GLN A 375 13.89 -16.68 -17.91
C GLN A 375 14.09 -16.75 -19.43
N TYR A 376 15.32 -16.49 -19.87
CA TYR A 376 15.75 -16.51 -21.26
C TYR A 376 16.75 -17.64 -21.45
N LEU A 377 16.46 -18.55 -22.39
CA LEU A 377 17.37 -19.61 -22.83
C LEU A 377 18.02 -19.17 -24.14
N TYR A 378 19.33 -18.97 -24.14
CA TYR A 378 20.09 -18.44 -25.29
C TYR A 378 20.77 -19.54 -26.09
N ALA A 379 20.93 -19.33 -27.39
CA ALA A 379 21.83 -20.10 -28.24
C ALA A 379 23.30 -19.64 -28.06
N ALA A 380 24.25 -20.38 -28.63
CA ALA A 380 25.67 -20.02 -28.63
C ALA A 380 25.98 -18.69 -29.35
N ASP A 381 25.08 -18.19 -30.21
CA ASP A 381 25.19 -16.90 -30.89
C ASP A 381 24.48 -15.75 -30.14
N ASN A 382 24.11 -15.97 -28.86
CA ASN A 382 23.34 -15.06 -28.01
C ASN A 382 21.91 -14.75 -28.49
N SER A 383 21.38 -15.46 -29.48
CA SER A 383 19.95 -15.34 -29.82
C SER A 383 19.08 -16.02 -28.75
N VAL A 384 17.98 -15.38 -28.37
CA VAL A 384 16.99 -15.96 -27.45
C VAL A 384 16.25 -17.09 -28.17
N ARG A 385 16.37 -18.32 -27.68
CA ARG A 385 15.61 -19.47 -28.19
C ARG A 385 14.26 -19.63 -27.51
N PHE A 386 14.24 -19.42 -26.20
CA PHE A 386 13.02 -19.52 -25.41
C PHE A 386 12.90 -18.36 -24.44
N ARG A 387 11.67 -17.93 -24.24
CA ARG A 387 11.27 -16.93 -23.26
C ARG A 387 10.21 -17.55 -22.36
N ILE A 388 10.55 -17.77 -21.10
CA ILE A 388 9.69 -18.45 -20.14
C ILE A 388 9.28 -17.41 -19.09
N SER A 389 7.98 -17.11 -19.02
CA SER A 389 7.43 -16.29 -17.94
C SER A 389 7.18 -17.19 -16.75
N ILE A 390 7.78 -16.85 -15.62
CA ILE A 390 7.68 -17.61 -14.37
C ILE A 390 6.91 -16.74 -13.38
N LYS A 391 5.87 -17.33 -12.81
CA LYS A 391 5.05 -16.74 -11.74
C LYS A 391 4.81 -17.83 -10.71
N ILE A 392 5.43 -17.67 -9.55
CA ILE A 392 5.40 -18.69 -8.50
C ILE A 392 5.20 -18.06 -7.13
N ASP A 393 4.45 -18.77 -6.29
CA ASP A 393 4.36 -18.49 -4.86
C ASP A 393 5.39 -19.37 -4.15
N VAL A 394 6.23 -18.74 -3.33
CA VAL A 394 7.41 -19.38 -2.74
C VAL A 394 7.30 -19.31 -1.23
N PHE A 395 7.59 -20.44 -0.58
CA PHE A 395 7.91 -20.49 0.84
C PHE A 395 9.40 -20.81 0.99
N ALA A 396 10.11 -19.94 1.70
CA ALA A 396 11.53 -20.09 1.98
C ALA A 396 11.79 -20.05 3.48
N GLY A 397 12.74 -20.87 3.93
CA GLY A 397 13.13 -20.91 5.33
C GLY A 397 14.63 -20.89 5.53
N ARG A 398 15.05 -20.33 6.65
CA ARG A 398 16.44 -20.19 7.05
C ARG A 398 16.82 -21.29 8.04
N ASP A 399 17.94 -21.96 7.79
CA ASP A 399 18.48 -22.92 8.73
C ASP A 399 19.32 -22.18 9.79
N ALA A 400 18.82 -22.14 11.03
CA ALA A 400 19.48 -21.46 12.14
C ALA A 400 20.93 -21.94 12.39
N SER A 401 21.28 -23.17 12.00
CA SER A 401 22.63 -23.72 12.22
C SER A 401 23.70 -23.15 11.29
N ASN A 402 23.31 -22.70 10.09
CA ASN A 402 24.24 -22.24 9.05
C ASN A 402 23.85 -20.88 8.44
N GLY A 403 22.69 -20.34 8.82
CA GLY A 403 22.16 -19.05 8.40
C GLY A 403 21.71 -18.98 6.93
N LYS A 404 21.69 -20.09 6.19
CA LYS A 404 21.33 -20.12 4.76
C LYS A 404 19.83 -20.30 4.56
N TRP A 405 19.34 -19.76 3.45
CA TRP A 405 17.96 -19.88 3.00
C TRP A 405 17.78 -21.05 2.04
N TYR A 406 16.66 -21.75 2.17
CA TYR A 406 16.28 -22.90 1.37
C TYR A 406 14.82 -22.81 0.93
N LEU A 407 14.50 -23.38 -0.23
CA LEU A 407 13.12 -23.52 -0.70
C LEU A 407 12.44 -24.63 0.09
N ILE A 408 11.29 -24.29 0.68
CA ILE A 408 10.39 -25.23 1.35
C ILE A 408 9.33 -25.72 0.37
N ASN A 409 8.72 -24.77 -0.36
CA ASN A 409 7.69 -25.05 -1.34
C ASN A 409 7.72 -24.01 -2.47
N VAL A 410 7.28 -24.44 -3.65
CA VAL A 410 7.10 -23.60 -4.84
C VAL A 410 5.79 -24.02 -5.49
N GLU A 411 4.87 -23.08 -5.65
CA GLU A 411 3.57 -23.31 -6.29
C GLU A 411 3.46 -22.43 -7.53
N THR A 412 3.10 -23.04 -8.67
CA THR A 412 2.84 -22.31 -9.91
C THR A 412 1.40 -21.82 -9.90
N GLN A 413 1.18 -20.54 -10.20
CA GLN A 413 -0.17 -20.07 -10.46
C GLN A 413 -0.66 -20.62 -11.80
N ALA A 414 -1.87 -21.17 -11.79
CA ALA A 414 -2.50 -21.84 -12.93
C ALA A 414 -3.03 -20.86 -13.98
#